data_AF-A0A7K3ZQW4-F1
#
_entry.id   AF-A0A7K3ZQW4-F1
#
_cell.length_a   1.000
_cell.length_b   1.000
_cell.length_c   1.000
_cell.angle_alpha   90.00
_cell.angle_beta   90.00
_cell.angle_gamma   90.00
#
_symmetry.space_group_name_H-M   'P 1'
#
loop_
_entity.id
_entity.type
_entity.pdbx_description
1 polymer ?
#
loop_
_entity_poly.entity_id
_entity_poly.type
_entity_poly.pdbx_seq_one_letter_code
_entity_poly.pdbx_strand_id
1 'polypeptide(L)'
;MWTTNTSRATQTIESKENCTHTYYAARLSNSSVSTLNANTTTNEYFLNGTWTVSKIESIITVYTAENGTVIRVHRDQDITSTEAYGELAINGTQFTLAIDGQEQLSGSIFRSVTRSWFNPFKMHDDGNTNAVTRTDVKTIAKCYGAMPGWGNYDSKMDFNENYRVDIADISTVAANI
;
A
#
# COMPACT_ATOMS: atom_id res chain seq x y z
N MET A 1 3.37 -3.83 1.20
CA MET A 1 3.22 -4.04 -0.25
C MET A 1 4.61 -4.21 -0.85
N TRP A 2 4.79 -5.12 -1.81
CA TRP A 2 6.03 -5.34 -2.54
C TRP A 2 5.73 -5.64 -4.02
N THR A 3 6.75 -5.67 -4.87
CA THR A 3 6.63 -6.06 -6.28
C THR A 3 7.86 -6.85 -6.69
N THR A 4 7.66 -7.81 -7.59
CA THR A 4 8.74 -8.56 -8.24
C THR A 4 9.14 -7.96 -9.58
N ASN A 5 8.47 -6.90 -10.04
CA ASN A 5 8.81 -6.23 -11.28
C ASN A 5 10.12 -5.44 -11.08
N THR A 6 11.19 -5.92 -11.71
CA THR A 6 12.53 -5.33 -11.63
C THR A 6 12.72 -4.13 -12.57
N SER A 7 11.73 -3.79 -13.40
CA SER A 7 11.86 -2.78 -14.45
C SER A 7 10.81 -1.67 -14.38
N ARG A 8 11.35 -0.43 -14.37
CA ARG A 8 10.75 0.89 -14.61
C ARG A 8 9.72 1.37 -13.58
N ALA A 9 9.95 2.61 -13.10
CA ALA A 9 8.91 3.35 -12.43
C ALA A 9 7.78 3.63 -13.45
N THR A 10 6.54 3.27 -13.10
CA THR A 10 5.31 3.54 -13.88
C THR A 10 5.07 5.02 -14.19
N GLN A 11 5.95 5.90 -13.72
CA GLN A 11 5.93 7.35 -13.95
C GLN A 11 6.32 7.74 -15.39
N THR A 12 7.00 6.87 -16.14
CA THR A 12 7.31 7.12 -17.56
C THR A 12 6.30 6.43 -18.46
N ILE A 13 5.22 7.15 -18.79
CA ILE A 13 4.34 6.88 -19.95
C ILE A 13 5.14 7.18 -21.25
N GLU A 14 6.36 6.64 -21.36
CA GLU A 14 7.17 6.73 -22.57
C GLU A 14 7.09 5.44 -23.39
N SER A 15 6.61 4.33 -22.81
CA SER A 15 6.23 3.16 -23.60
C SER A 15 4.84 3.37 -24.19
N LYS A 16 4.75 3.48 -25.52
CA LYS A 16 3.48 3.42 -26.27
C LYS A 16 2.88 2.00 -26.29
N GLU A 17 3.13 1.23 -25.26
CA GLU A 17 2.89 -0.21 -25.20
C GLU A 17 2.01 -0.55 -24.00
N ASN A 18 1.22 -1.61 -24.16
CA ASN A 18 0.44 -2.19 -23.07
C ASN A 18 1.39 -2.85 -22.07
N CYS A 19 1.09 -2.70 -20.79
CA CYS A 19 1.88 -3.34 -19.74
C CYS A 19 1.01 -3.74 -18.55
N THR A 20 1.47 -4.78 -17.86
CA THR A 20 0.86 -5.25 -16.62
C THR A 20 1.93 -5.26 -15.54
N HIS A 21 1.64 -4.59 -14.42
CA HIS A 21 2.52 -4.58 -13.26
C HIS A 21 1.86 -5.38 -12.14
N THR A 22 2.56 -6.41 -11.66
CA THR A 22 2.12 -7.16 -10.48
C THR A 22 2.68 -6.56 -9.19
N TYR A 23 1.80 -6.32 -8.23
CA TYR A 23 2.10 -5.96 -6.85
C TYR A 23 1.53 -7.00 -5.91
N TYR A 24 2.10 -7.09 -4.73
CA TYR A 24 1.65 -7.99 -3.68
C TYR A 24 1.45 -7.19 -2.39
N ALA A 25 0.37 -7.48 -1.68
CA ALA A 25 0.10 -6.94 -0.35
C ALA A 25 -0.20 -8.11 0.59
N ALA A 26 0.27 -8.02 1.83
CA ALA A 26 -0.06 -8.97 2.87
C ALA A 26 -0.61 -8.21 4.07
N ARG A 27 -1.71 -8.71 4.61
CA ARG A 27 -2.33 -8.21 5.82
C ARG A 27 -2.56 -9.37 6.77
N LEU A 28 -2.18 -9.19 8.03
CA LEU A 28 -2.53 -10.15 9.07
C LEU A 28 -4.03 -10.03 9.33
N SER A 29 -4.76 -11.09 9.01
CA SER A 29 -6.22 -11.14 9.13
C SER A 29 -6.64 -11.76 10.45
N ASN A 30 -5.85 -12.68 10.98
CA ASN A 30 -6.06 -13.26 12.29
C ASN A 30 -4.72 -13.51 12.99
N SER A 31 -4.46 -12.84 14.11
CA SER A 31 -3.26 -13.07 14.91
C SER A 31 -3.43 -14.28 15.82
N SER A 32 -2.42 -15.13 15.86
CA SER A 32 -2.34 -16.23 16.83
C SER A 32 -1.45 -15.83 18.01
N VAL A 33 -0.23 -15.37 17.73
CA VAL A 33 0.72 -14.87 18.73
C VAL A 33 1.18 -13.48 18.32
N SER A 34 1.33 -12.60 19.31
CA SER A 34 1.96 -11.28 19.16
C SER A 34 2.77 -11.02 20.42
N THR A 35 4.06 -10.84 20.27
CA THR A 35 5.00 -10.64 21.39
C THR A 35 5.91 -9.47 21.09
N LEU A 36 6.03 -8.56 22.06
CA LEU A 36 7.00 -7.48 22.05
C LEU A 36 7.94 -7.66 23.25
N ASN A 37 9.23 -7.83 22.98
CA ASN A 37 10.26 -7.85 24.00
C ASN A 37 11.01 -6.50 24.02
N ALA A 38 10.44 -5.55 24.76
CA ALA A 38 10.98 -4.21 24.92
C ALA A 38 12.20 -4.13 25.85
N ASN A 39 12.61 -5.25 26.46
CA ASN A 39 13.76 -5.30 27.38
C ASN A 39 15.09 -5.53 26.66
N THR A 40 15.08 -5.70 25.34
CA THR A 40 16.28 -5.83 24.51
C THR A 40 16.72 -4.46 24.01
N THR A 41 18.02 -4.26 23.81
CA THR A 41 18.55 -3.01 23.21
C THR A 41 18.07 -2.79 21.79
N THR A 42 17.62 -3.84 21.10
CA THR A 42 17.12 -3.78 19.72
C THR A 42 15.59 -3.79 19.61
N ASN A 43 14.84 -4.05 20.70
CA ASN A 43 13.40 -4.35 20.65
C ASN A 43 13.08 -5.48 19.66
N GLU A 44 12.74 -6.65 20.18
CA GLU A 44 12.31 -7.78 19.35
C GLU A 44 10.79 -7.80 19.29
N TYR A 45 10.23 -7.83 18.09
CA TYR A 45 8.81 -7.97 17.87
C TYR A 45 8.53 -9.17 16.97
N PHE A 46 7.56 -9.99 17.36
CA PHE A 46 7.17 -11.16 16.61
C PHE A 46 5.65 -11.24 16.58
N LEU A 47 5.11 -11.58 15.41
CA LEU A 47 3.71 -11.92 15.27
C LEU A 47 3.53 -13.04 14.25
N ASN A 48 2.50 -13.86 14.45
CA ASN A 48 2.13 -14.90 13.49
C ASN A 48 0.61 -15.08 13.43
N GLY A 49 0.18 -15.85 12.43
CA GLY A 49 -1.20 -16.23 12.25
C GLY A 49 -1.57 -16.31 10.77
N THR A 50 -2.84 -16.07 10.47
CA THR A 50 -3.35 -16.12 9.10
C THR A 50 -3.21 -14.75 8.45
N TRP A 51 -2.55 -14.73 7.30
CA TRP A 51 -2.37 -13.56 6.45
C TRP A 51 -3.24 -13.69 5.21
N THR A 52 -3.94 -12.62 4.86
CA THR A 52 -4.49 -12.46 3.52
C THR A 52 -3.41 -11.85 2.63
N VAL A 53 -3.00 -12.60 1.60
CA VAL A 53 -2.06 -12.18 0.57
C VAL A 53 -2.84 -11.87 -0.70
N SER A 54 -2.77 -10.62 -1.13
CA SER A 54 -3.40 -10.12 -2.34
C SER A 54 -2.36 -9.92 -3.43
N LYS A 55 -2.54 -10.61 -4.56
CA LYS A 55 -1.89 -10.31 -5.83
C LYS A 55 -2.71 -9.27 -6.57
N ILE A 56 -2.09 -8.16 -6.93
CA ILE A 56 -2.71 -7.00 -7.55
C ILE A 56 -2.05 -6.78 -8.91
N GLU A 57 -2.80 -6.96 -9.98
CA GLU A 57 -2.33 -6.75 -11.34
C GLU A 57 -2.85 -5.40 -11.84
N SER A 58 -1.97 -4.40 -11.92
CA SER A 58 -2.30 -3.11 -12.54
C SER A 58 -2.08 -3.19 -14.05
N ILE A 59 -3.16 -3.08 -14.80
CA ILE A 59 -3.19 -3.28 -16.25
C ILE A 59 -3.30 -1.91 -16.93
N ILE A 60 -2.37 -1.61 -17.83
CA ILE A 60 -2.36 -0.37 -18.60
C ILE A 60 -2.51 -0.72 -20.08
N THR A 61 -3.59 -0.22 -20.67
CA THR A 61 -3.87 -0.34 -22.10
C THR A 61 -3.71 1.02 -22.78
N VAL A 62 -2.79 1.10 -23.74
CA VAL A 62 -2.51 2.31 -24.51
C VAL A 62 -3.14 2.17 -25.89
N TYR A 63 -4.07 3.07 -26.21
CA TYR A 63 -4.67 3.17 -27.53
C TYR A 63 -3.90 4.21 -28.35
N THR A 64 -3.39 3.79 -29.51
CA THR A 64 -2.65 4.64 -30.45
C THR A 64 -3.42 4.83 -31.75
N ALA A 65 -3.24 5.99 -32.36
CA ALA A 65 -3.67 6.26 -33.73
C ALA A 65 -2.73 5.59 -34.73
N GLU A 66 -3.14 5.53 -36.01
CA GLU A 66 -2.30 4.99 -37.09
C GLU A 66 -0.94 5.70 -37.22
N ASN A 67 -0.85 6.97 -36.83
CA ASN A 67 0.40 7.75 -36.79
C ASN A 67 1.25 7.51 -35.52
N GLY A 68 0.85 6.57 -34.65
CA GLY A 68 1.53 6.25 -33.39
C GLY A 68 1.34 7.28 -32.28
N THR A 69 0.40 8.22 -32.41
CA THR A 69 0.04 9.16 -31.33
C THR A 69 -0.86 8.46 -30.32
N VAL A 70 -0.59 8.62 -29.01
CA VAL A 70 -1.45 8.08 -27.95
C VAL A 70 -2.76 8.87 -27.91
N ILE A 71 -3.88 8.18 -28.14
CA ILE A 71 -5.23 8.76 -28.12
C ILE A 71 -5.84 8.64 -26.73
N ARG A 72 -5.64 7.47 -26.10
CA ARG A 72 -6.25 7.14 -24.82
C ARG A 72 -5.37 6.18 -24.05
N VAL A 73 -5.32 6.35 -22.73
CA VAL A 73 -4.78 5.34 -21.83
C VAL A 73 -5.93 4.88 -20.95
N HIS A 74 -6.26 3.60 -21.04
CA HIS A 74 -7.17 2.94 -20.11
C HIS A 74 -6.34 2.18 -19.09
N ARG A 75 -6.79 2.21 -17.84
CA ARG A 75 -6.10 1.57 -16.74
C ARG A 75 -7.13 0.82 -15.91
N ASP A 76 -6.76 -0.39 -15.53
CA ASP A 76 -7.61 -1.28 -14.77
C ASP A 76 -6.79 -2.04 -13.73
N GLN A 77 -7.47 -2.78 -12.87
CA GLN A 77 -6.84 -3.67 -11.92
C GLN A 77 -7.60 -4.98 -11.76
N ASP A 78 -6.84 -6.05 -11.60
CA ASP A 78 -7.34 -7.34 -11.15
C ASP A 78 -6.71 -7.70 -9.80
N ILE A 79 -7.53 -8.23 -8.89
CA ILE A 79 -7.10 -8.57 -7.54
C ILE A 79 -7.48 -10.01 -7.25
N THR A 80 -6.51 -10.79 -6.81
CA THR A 80 -6.72 -12.15 -6.31
C THR A 80 -6.13 -12.28 -4.93
N SER A 81 -6.95 -12.70 -3.96
CA SER A 81 -6.54 -12.85 -2.57
C SER A 81 -6.56 -14.31 -2.15
N THR A 82 -5.58 -14.69 -1.35
CA THR A 82 -5.45 -16.03 -0.76
C THR A 82 -5.10 -15.89 0.70
N GLU A 83 -5.52 -16.85 1.52
CA GLU A 83 -5.12 -16.92 2.92
C GLU A 83 -3.99 -17.93 3.09
N ALA A 84 -2.99 -17.56 3.87
CA ALA A 84 -1.84 -18.41 4.18
C ALA A 84 -1.35 -18.12 5.60
N TYR A 85 -0.76 -19.13 6.24
CA TYR A 85 -0.06 -18.90 7.51
C TYR A 85 1.22 -18.12 7.27
N GLY A 86 1.63 -17.30 8.23
CA GLY A 86 2.89 -16.58 8.14
C GLY A 86 3.32 -15.94 9.45
N GLU A 87 4.58 -15.51 9.45
CA GLU A 87 5.31 -15.03 10.60
C GLU A 87 6.09 -13.76 10.22
N LEU A 88 5.86 -12.66 10.96
CA LEU A 88 6.69 -11.47 10.90
C LEU A 88 7.56 -11.43 12.16
N ALA A 89 8.87 -11.36 11.95
CA ALA A 89 9.83 -11.07 13.00
C ALA A 89 10.53 -9.75 12.69
N ILE A 90 10.75 -8.95 13.73
CA ILE A 90 11.48 -7.69 13.70
C ILE A 90 12.53 -7.75 14.80
N ASN A 91 13.78 -7.50 14.44
CA ASN A 91 14.88 -7.38 15.38
C ASN A 91 15.65 -6.09 15.09
N GLY A 92 15.53 -5.10 15.98
CA GLY A 92 16.11 -3.79 15.71
C GLY A 92 15.38 -3.10 14.58
N THR A 93 16.15 -2.76 13.55
CA THR A 93 15.62 -2.19 12.31
C THR A 93 15.43 -3.23 11.23
N GLN A 94 15.71 -4.51 11.47
CA GLN A 94 15.56 -5.54 10.44
C GLN A 94 14.23 -6.27 10.59
N PHE A 95 13.59 -6.62 9.48
CA PHE A 95 12.39 -7.44 9.47
C PHE A 95 12.57 -8.65 8.55
N THR A 96 11.88 -9.74 8.89
CA THR A 96 11.64 -10.90 8.04
C THR A 96 10.16 -11.26 8.08
N LEU A 97 9.54 -11.42 6.91
CA LEU A 97 8.17 -11.88 6.74
C LEU A 97 8.19 -13.17 5.92
N ALA A 98 7.86 -14.29 6.55
CA ALA A 98 7.68 -15.58 5.90
C ALA A 98 6.18 -15.88 5.82
N ILE A 99 5.67 -16.16 4.62
CA ILE A 99 4.28 -16.58 4.41
C ILE A 99 4.29 -17.84 3.56
N ASP A 100 3.51 -18.84 3.95
CA ASP A 100 3.44 -20.11 3.25
C ASP A 100 3.05 -19.91 1.78
N GLY A 101 3.83 -20.52 0.88
CA GLY A 101 3.64 -20.40 -0.57
C GLY A 101 4.15 -19.07 -1.17
N GLN A 102 4.78 -18.20 -0.39
CA GLN A 102 5.43 -16.98 -0.87
C GLN A 102 6.95 -17.01 -0.58
N GLU A 103 7.73 -16.30 -1.38
CA GLU A 103 9.14 -16.08 -1.06
C GLU A 103 9.28 -15.21 0.20
N GLN A 104 10.21 -15.58 1.08
CA GLN A 104 10.46 -14.84 2.30
C GLN A 104 10.92 -13.41 1.96
N LEU A 105 10.26 -12.42 2.55
CA LEU A 105 10.65 -11.03 2.45
C LEU A 105 11.56 -10.68 3.61
N SER A 106 12.60 -9.90 3.35
CA SER A 106 13.46 -9.35 4.39
C SER A 106 13.89 -7.94 4.01
N GLY A 107 14.13 -7.09 5.02
CA GLY A 107 14.60 -5.74 4.77
C GLY A 107 14.79 -4.93 6.04
N SER A 108 14.86 -3.62 5.89
CA SER A 108 15.07 -2.68 6.99
C SER A 108 13.88 -1.72 7.16
N ILE A 109 13.57 -1.40 8.41
CA ILE A 109 12.56 -0.45 8.86
C ILE A 109 13.24 0.91 9.01
N PHE A 110 12.92 1.84 8.09
CA PHE A 110 13.51 3.18 8.08
C PHE A 110 12.67 4.24 8.82
N ARG A 111 11.42 3.93 9.16
CA ARG A 111 10.54 4.85 9.88
C ARG A 111 9.57 4.09 10.76
N SER A 112 9.66 4.32 12.06
CA SER A 112 8.67 3.91 13.05
C SER A 112 8.07 5.16 13.67
N VAL A 113 6.75 5.21 13.79
CA VAL A 113 6.02 6.31 14.46
C VAL A 113 5.18 5.69 15.56
N THR A 114 5.60 5.88 16.80
CA THR A 114 4.82 5.54 17.98
C THR A 114 4.38 6.85 18.64
N ARG A 115 3.09 7.17 18.58
CA ARG A 115 2.52 8.38 19.21
C ARG A 115 1.23 8.03 19.92
N SER A 116 0.96 8.69 21.06
CA SER A 116 -0.25 8.47 21.87
C SER A 116 -1.53 9.08 21.26
N TRP A 117 -1.39 9.85 20.17
CA TRP A 117 -2.46 10.63 19.54
C TRP A 117 -2.28 10.55 18.03
N PHE A 118 -2.83 9.49 17.43
CA PHE A 118 -2.82 9.26 15.98
C PHE A 118 -4.25 9.34 15.45
N ASN A 119 -4.49 10.25 14.50
CA ASN A 119 -5.73 10.26 13.72
C ASN A 119 -5.41 9.68 12.33
N PRO A 120 -5.88 8.45 12.01
CA PRO A 120 -5.61 7.83 10.71
C PRO A 120 -6.20 8.60 9.52
N PHE A 121 -7.20 9.44 9.76
CA PHE A 121 -7.88 10.21 8.71
C PHE A 121 -7.21 11.56 8.43
N LYS A 122 -6.19 11.94 9.22
CA LYS A 122 -5.47 13.19 9.03
C LYS A 122 -4.28 12.97 8.09
N MET A 123 -4.27 13.68 6.97
CA MET A 123 -3.24 13.55 5.92
C MET A 123 -1.99 14.36 6.25
N HIS A 124 -2.15 15.45 7.00
CA HIS A 124 -1.05 16.35 7.36
C HIS A 124 -0.85 16.36 8.87
N ASP A 125 0.37 16.04 9.31
CA ASP A 125 0.79 16.30 10.68
C ASP A 125 1.17 17.79 10.78
N ASP A 126 0.21 18.63 11.12
CA ASP A 126 0.42 20.09 11.28
C ASP A 126 0.91 20.49 12.68
N GLY A 127 1.13 19.52 13.57
CA GLY A 127 1.64 19.71 14.92
C GLY A 127 0.73 20.51 15.87
N ASN A 128 -0.43 20.97 15.40
CA ASN A 128 -1.29 21.91 16.13
C ASN A 128 -2.65 21.31 16.49
N THR A 129 -3.18 20.41 15.68
CA THR A 129 -4.48 19.76 15.93
C THR A 129 -4.46 18.31 15.43
N ASN A 130 -5.36 17.48 15.96
CA ASN A 130 -5.67 16.17 15.38
C ASN A 130 -6.96 16.15 14.58
N ALA A 131 -7.63 17.29 14.43
CA ALA A 131 -8.84 17.41 13.62
C ALA A 131 -8.53 17.23 12.14
N VAL A 132 -9.43 16.52 11.44
CA VAL A 132 -9.41 16.44 9.98
C VAL A 132 -9.95 17.75 9.44
N THR A 133 -9.33 18.25 8.37
CA THR A 133 -9.71 19.49 7.72
C THR A 133 -10.08 19.25 6.27
N ARG A 134 -10.67 20.26 5.63
CA ARG A 134 -10.90 20.25 4.18
C ARG A 134 -9.59 20.10 3.37
N THR A 135 -8.45 20.46 3.93
CA THR A 135 -7.14 20.27 3.29
C THR A 135 -6.77 18.79 3.23
N ASP A 136 -7.12 18.01 4.25
CA ASP A 136 -6.92 16.56 4.25
C ASP A 136 -7.78 15.89 3.17
N VAL A 137 -9.07 16.26 3.07
CA VAL A 137 -9.96 15.78 1.99
C VAL A 137 -9.42 16.15 0.60
N LYS A 138 -8.91 17.38 0.42
CA LYS A 138 -8.28 17.79 -0.85
C LYS A 138 -7.04 16.96 -1.19
N THR A 139 -6.33 16.48 -0.18
CA THR A 139 -5.10 15.71 -0.38
C THR A 139 -5.42 14.34 -0.91
N ILE A 140 -6.33 13.62 -0.27
CA ILE A 140 -6.80 12.33 -0.77
C ILE A 140 -7.48 12.46 -2.13
N ALA A 141 -8.22 13.54 -2.39
CA ALA A 141 -8.85 13.78 -3.69
C ALA A 141 -7.84 13.90 -4.85
N LYS A 142 -6.58 14.32 -4.59
CA LYS A 142 -5.51 14.33 -5.62
C LYS A 142 -5.05 12.92 -6.01
N CYS A 143 -5.35 11.94 -5.17
CA CYS A 143 -5.04 10.55 -5.38
C CYS A 143 -6.24 9.78 -5.96
N TYR A 144 -7.38 10.43 -6.22
CA TYR A 144 -8.59 9.76 -6.72
C TYR A 144 -8.32 8.96 -8.00
N GLY A 145 -8.72 7.70 -7.99
CA GLY A 145 -8.52 6.71 -9.03
C GLY A 145 -7.11 6.10 -9.07
N ALA A 146 -6.19 6.51 -8.21
CA ALA A 146 -4.83 5.97 -8.18
C ALA A 146 -4.81 4.53 -7.66
N MET A 147 -3.90 3.73 -8.20
CA MET A 147 -3.71 2.30 -7.90
C MET A 147 -2.22 2.00 -7.66
N PRO A 148 -1.87 0.86 -7.03
CA PRO A 148 -0.49 0.42 -6.88
C PRO A 148 0.34 0.59 -8.16
N GLY A 149 1.50 1.20 -7.98
CA GLY A 149 2.40 1.55 -9.07
C GLY A 149 2.25 2.97 -9.61
N TRP A 150 1.14 3.65 -9.37
CA TRP A 150 0.95 5.01 -9.90
C TRP A 150 1.69 6.01 -9.02
N GLY A 151 2.26 7.05 -9.63
CA GLY A 151 3.10 8.02 -8.91
C GLY A 151 2.39 8.78 -7.79
N ASN A 152 1.05 8.85 -7.83
CA ASN A 152 0.21 9.47 -6.82
C ASN A 152 -0.56 8.46 -5.96
N TYR A 153 -0.33 7.15 -6.08
CA TYR A 153 -0.93 6.17 -5.17
C TYR A 153 -0.16 6.15 -3.85
N ASP A 154 -0.90 6.28 -2.75
CA ASP A 154 -0.40 6.05 -1.40
C ASP A 154 -1.35 5.07 -0.71
N SER A 155 -0.85 3.90 -0.34
CA SER A 155 -1.63 2.87 0.36
C SER A 155 -2.20 3.34 1.69
N LYS A 156 -1.69 4.44 2.26
CA LYS A 156 -2.25 5.05 3.49
C LYS A 156 -3.53 5.85 3.25
N MET A 157 -3.81 6.18 1.99
CA MET A 157 -5.01 6.91 1.58
C MET A 157 -6.10 5.97 1.06
N ASP A 158 -5.82 4.67 1.01
CA ASP A 158 -6.72 3.60 0.61
C ASP A 158 -7.26 2.93 1.89
N PHE A 159 -8.33 3.50 2.43
CA PHE A 159 -8.87 3.16 3.74
C PHE A 159 -9.69 1.87 3.73
N ASN A 160 -10.34 1.58 2.60
CA ASN A 160 -11.11 0.35 2.42
C ASN A 160 -10.25 -0.82 1.91
N GLU A 161 -8.97 -0.57 1.63
CA GLU A 161 -7.97 -1.53 1.17
C GLU A 161 -8.37 -2.27 -0.11
N ASN A 162 -9.12 -1.60 -1.00
CA ASN A 162 -9.51 -2.17 -2.30
C ASN A 162 -8.45 -1.93 -3.39
N TYR A 163 -7.27 -1.41 -3.00
CA TYR A 163 -6.13 -1.11 -3.87
C TYR A 163 -6.41 0.00 -4.89
N ARG A 164 -7.42 0.83 -4.63
CA ARG A 164 -7.78 1.98 -5.46
C ARG A 164 -8.32 3.08 -4.57
N VAL A 165 -7.64 4.24 -4.56
CA VAL A 165 -8.19 5.40 -3.86
C VAL A 165 -9.45 5.87 -4.59
N ASP A 166 -10.61 5.73 -3.98
CA ASP A 166 -11.90 6.03 -4.60
C ASP A 166 -12.79 6.92 -3.73
N ILE A 167 -14.08 6.97 -4.06
CA ILE A 167 -15.03 7.84 -3.35
C ILE A 167 -15.28 7.37 -1.93
N ALA A 168 -15.18 6.07 -1.64
CA ALA A 168 -15.35 5.54 -0.28
C ALA A 168 -14.20 6.03 0.62
N ASP A 169 -12.97 6.10 0.11
CA ASP A 169 -11.84 6.61 0.88
C ASP A 169 -11.96 8.11 1.15
N ILE A 170 -12.33 8.89 0.11
CA ILE A 170 -12.59 10.33 0.27
C ILE A 170 -13.73 10.57 1.27
N SER A 171 -14.80 9.78 1.18
CA SER A 171 -15.95 9.87 2.07
C SER A 171 -15.57 9.53 3.51
N THR A 172 -14.66 8.55 3.69
CA THR A 172 -14.14 8.16 5.01
C THR A 172 -13.41 9.33 5.67
N VAL A 173 -12.54 10.03 4.94
CA VAL A 173 -11.87 11.24 5.46
C VAL A 173 -12.88 12.36 5.71
N ALA A 174 -13.78 12.61 4.76
CA ALA A 174 -14.76 13.70 4.86
C ALA A 174 -15.75 13.52 6.02
N ALA A 175 -16.10 12.29 6.38
CA ALA A 175 -16.95 11.97 7.51
C ALA A 175 -16.31 12.28 8.89
N ASN A 176 -15.00 12.54 8.92
CA ASN A 176 -14.23 12.80 10.14
C ASN A 176 -13.79 14.27 10.28
N ILE A 177 -14.32 15.20 9.46
CA ILE A 177 -14.21 16.66 9.66
C ILE A 177 -15.09 17.07 10.84
#